data_AF-A0A919LXC9-F1
#
_entry.id   AF-A0A919LXC9-F1
#
_cell.length_a   1.000
_cell.length_b   1.000
_cell.length_c   1.000
_cell.angle_alpha   90.00
_cell.angle_beta   90.00
_cell.angle_gamma   90.00
#
_symmetry.space_group_name_H-M   'P 1'
#
loop_
_entity.id
_entity.type
_entity.pdbx_description
1 polymer ?
#
loop_
_entity_poly.entity_id
_entity_poly.type
_entity_poly.pdbx_seq_one_letter_code
_entity_poly.pdbx_strand_id
1 'polypeptide(L)'
;MTWLLEMKNITKTFGAVKAVDNVSLRLNAGEVVSLCGENGSGKSTLMKVLCGIYPHGSYEGEIIFAGETLQANHIRDTERKGIAIIHQELALVKHLTVLENIFLGAEISRHGLLDYETMTLRCQKLLAQVNLPISPDTRVGDLGLGQQQLVEIAKALNKQVRLLILDEPTASLTEQETATLLAIVRDLQNHDIACIYISHKLNEVKAISDTICVIRDGKHIGTRDASGMSEDDIITMMVGRELTALYPSEPHAHGEEILRVEHLTAWHPVNRHIKRVNDVSFSLRRGEILGIAGLVGAGRTEAVQCLFGVWPGRWQGEIFIDGQPVSISNCQQAIAHGIAMVPEDRKKTASCR
;
A
#
# COMPACT_ATOMS: atom_id res chain seq x y z
N MET A 1 -17.37 -18.59 23.95
CA MET A 1 -17.29 -17.60 22.85
C MET A 1 -16.52 -18.25 21.72
N THR A 2 -17.10 -18.30 20.52
CA THR A 2 -16.51 -18.95 19.34
C THR A 2 -15.97 -17.86 18.43
N TRP A 3 -14.72 -17.99 17.98
CA TRP A 3 -14.09 -17.04 17.07
C TRP A 3 -14.84 -16.98 15.73
N LEU A 4 -14.84 -15.82 15.08
CA LEU A 4 -15.37 -15.70 13.71
C LEU A 4 -14.42 -16.35 12.71
N LEU A 5 -13.11 -16.12 12.86
CA LEU A 5 -12.07 -16.74 12.05
C LEU A 5 -11.01 -17.37 12.97
N GLU A 6 -10.61 -18.60 12.67
CA GLU A 6 -9.39 -19.21 13.18
C GLU A 6 -8.59 -19.81 12.02
N MET A 7 -7.39 -19.29 11.80
CA MET A 7 -6.37 -19.91 10.98
C MET A 7 -5.38 -20.61 11.92
N LYS A 8 -5.24 -21.91 11.80
CA LYS A 8 -4.41 -22.75 12.69
C LYS A 8 -3.24 -23.33 11.91
N ASN A 9 -2.03 -22.97 12.32
CA ASN A 9 -0.78 -23.60 11.88
C ASN A 9 -0.60 -23.58 10.34
N ILE A 10 -1.02 -22.49 9.69
CA ILE A 10 -1.02 -22.39 8.23
C ILE A 10 0.41 -22.36 7.72
N THR A 11 0.73 -23.26 6.79
CA THR A 11 2.03 -23.36 6.13
C THR A 11 1.85 -23.44 4.62
N LYS A 12 2.49 -22.52 3.87
CA LYS A 12 2.48 -22.48 2.41
C LYS A 12 3.90 -22.45 1.86
N THR A 13 4.22 -23.46 1.07
CA THR A 13 5.54 -23.65 0.46
C THR A 13 5.47 -23.47 -1.06
N PHE A 14 6.49 -22.82 -1.63
CA PHE A 14 6.72 -22.71 -3.07
C PHE A 14 8.13 -23.24 -3.38
N GLY A 15 8.21 -24.46 -3.92
CA GLY A 15 9.50 -25.12 -4.14
C GLY A 15 10.26 -25.27 -2.82
N ALA A 16 11.42 -24.65 -2.71
CA ALA A 16 12.25 -24.67 -1.50
C ALA A 16 11.87 -23.59 -0.48
N VAL A 17 11.05 -22.60 -0.85
CA VAL A 17 10.76 -21.43 0.00
C VAL A 17 9.45 -21.65 0.74
N LYS A 18 9.49 -21.64 2.08
CA LYS A 18 8.29 -21.52 2.92
C LYS A 18 7.89 -20.06 3.01
N ALA A 19 6.90 -19.65 2.22
CA ALA A 19 6.41 -18.27 2.22
C ALA A 19 5.54 -17.96 3.44
N VAL A 20 4.91 -18.99 4.02
CA VAL A 20 4.23 -18.95 5.32
C VAL A 20 4.62 -20.25 6.04
N ASP A 21 5.07 -20.15 7.29
CA ASP A 21 5.56 -21.27 8.10
C ASP A 21 4.89 -21.23 9.47
N ASN A 22 3.92 -22.12 9.67
CA ASN A 22 3.21 -22.33 10.92
C ASN A 22 2.55 -21.06 11.52
N VAL A 23 1.87 -20.28 10.69
CA VAL A 23 1.22 -19.03 11.12
C VAL A 23 -0.20 -19.28 11.63
N SER A 24 -0.54 -18.70 12.77
CA SER A 24 -1.90 -18.75 13.33
C SER A 24 -2.48 -17.36 13.50
N LEU A 25 -3.76 -17.21 13.21
CA LEU A 25 -4.48 -15.94 13.32
C LEU A 25 -5.90 -16.22 13.81
N ARG A 26 -6.41 -15.40 14.74
CA ARG A 26 -7.78 -15.49 15.22
C ARG A 26 -8.41 -14.11 15.27
N LEU A 27 -9.72 -14.06 15.10
CA LEU A 27 -10.47 -12.82 14.99
C LEU A 27 -11.94 -13.06 15.40
N ASN A 28 -12.49 -12.18 16.21
CA ASN A 28 -13.92 -12.16 16.57
C ASN A 28 -14.76 -11.38 15.55
N ALA A 29 -16.08 -11.52 15.63
CA ALA A 29 -16.98 -10.61 14.92
C ALA A 29 -16.82 -9.18 15.47
N GLY A 30 -16.90 -8.18 14.59
CA GLY A 30 -16.69 -6.78 14.97
C GLY A 30 -15.31 -6.47 15.55
N GLU A 31 -14.29 -7.29 15.30
CA GLU A 31 -12.90 -7.00 15.68
C GLU A 31 -12.11 -6.52 14.44
N VAL A 32 -11.17 -5.61 14.66
CA VAL A 32 -10.17 -5.19 13.68
C VAL A 32 -8.81 -5.72 14.08
N VAL A 33 -8.30 -6.69 13.32
CA VAL A 33 -6.92 -7.17 13.44
C VAL A 33 -6.07 -6.46 12.41
N SER A 34 -5.01 -5.76 12.83
CA SER A 34 -3.97 -5.36 11.89
C SER A 34 -2.93 -6.45 11.68
N LEU A 35 -2.56 -6.65 10.42
CA LEU A 35 -1.51 -7.57 10.01
C LEU A 35 -0.28 -6.77 9.57
N CYS A 36 0.75 -6.76 10.41
CA CYS A 36 1.98 -6.00 10.23
C CYS A 36 3.15 -6.91 9.84
N GLY A 37 4.13 -6.34 9.14
CA GLY A 37 5.32 -7.06 8.70
C GLY A 37 6.00 -6.38 7.52
N GLU A 38 7.27 -6.65 7.28
CA GLU A 38 7.98 -6.12 6.11
C GLU A 38 7.41 -6.64 4.78
N ASN A 39 7.80 -5.99 3.69
CA ASN A 39 7.48 -6.49 2.35
C ASN A 39 8.14 -7.86 2.14
N GLY A 40 7.34 -8.83 1.66
CA GLY A 40 7.79 -10.22 1.53
C GLY A 40 7.68 -11.04 2.81
N SER A 41 7.16 -10.50 3.91
CA SER A 41 7.06 -11.25 5.17
C SER A 41 6.04 -12.40 5.17
N GLY A 42 5.19 -12.53 4.15
CA GLY A 42 4.21 -13.61 4.02
C GLY A 42 2.75 -13.20 4.21
N LYS A 43 2.46 -11.93 4.53
CA LYS A 43 1.10 -11.38 4.73
C LYS A 43 0.15 -11.68 3.57
N SER A 44 0.50 -11.24 2.36
CA SER A 44 -0.34 -11.45 1.18
C SER A 44 -0.47 -12.94 0.82
N THR A 45 0.54 -13.76 1.12
CA THR A 45 0.45 -15.23 0.92
C THR A 45 -0.58 -15.84 1.88
N LEU A 46 -0.57 -15.44 3.15
CA LEU A 46 -1.55 -15.87 4.15
C LEU A 46 -2.97 -15.47 3.72
N MET A 47 -3.15 -14.24 3.23
CA MET A 47 -4.46 -13.78 2.75
C MET A 47 -4.93 -14.50 1.49
N LYS A 48 -4.01 -14.83 0.56
CA LYS A 48 -4.33 -15.66 -0.62
C LYS A 48 -4.75 -17.08 -0.22
N VAL A 49 -4.20 -17.63 0.86
CA VAL A 49 -4.67 -18.89 1.44
C VAL A 49 -6.09 -18.72 2.00
N LEU A 50 -6.34 -17.68 2.80
CA LEU A 50 -7.65 -17.40 3.39
C LEU A 50 -8.75 -17.19 2.34
N CYS A 51 -8.44 -16.50 1.24
CA CYS A 51 -9.41 -16.19 0.18
C CYS A 51 -9.56 -17.33 -0.86
N GLY A 52 -8.95 -18.50 -0.65
CA GLY A 52 -9.05 -19.61 -1.59
C GLY A 52 -8.39 -19.36 -2.95
N ILE A 53 -7.47 -18.39 -3.06
CA ILE A 53 -6.59 -18.22 -4.23
C ILE A 53 -5.59 -19.37 -4.28
N TYR A 54 -5.06 -19.74 -3.11
CA TYR A 54 -4.39 -21.01 -2.93
C TYR A 54 -5.41 -22.02 -2.39
N PRO A 55 -5.84 -22.99 -3.21
CA PRO A 55 -6.93 -23.89 -2.85
C PRO A 55 -6.57 -24.75 -1.66
N HIS A 56 -7.60 -25.22 -0.94
CA HIS A 56 -7.47 -26.22 0.10
C HIS A 56 -6.67 -27.44 -0.40
N GLY A 57 -5.80 -27.98 0.46
CA GLY A 57 -4.87 -29.04 0.11
C GLY A 57 -3.57 -28.57 -0.58
N SER A 58 -3.47 -27.30 -0.97
CA SER A 58 -2.22 -26.71 -1.48
C SER A 58 -1.36 -26.08 -0.37
N TYR A 59 -1.83 -26.10 0.88
CA TYR A 59 -1.19 -25.61 2.09
C TYR A 59 -1.50 -26.58 3.24
N GLU A 60 -0.71 -26.54 4.30
CA GLU A 60 -0.94 -27.29 5.54
C GLU A 60 -1.62 -26.40 6.59
N GLY A 61 -2.30 -27.02 7.55
CA GLY A 61 -3.06 -26.33 8.60
C GLY A 61 -4.56 -26.33 8.34
N GLU A 62 -5.32 -25.64 9.20
CA GLU A 62 -6.78 -25.61 9.14
C GLU A 62 -7.30 -24.16 9.20
N ILE A 63 -8.34 -23.87 8.43
CA ILE A 63 -9.08 -22.62 8.52
C ILE A 63 -10.49 -22.95 8.98
N ILE A 64 -10.94 -22.27 10.03
CA ILE A 64 -12.30 -22.38 10.59
C ILE A 64 -12.92 -21.00 10.47
N PHE A 65 -14.10 -20.92 9.86
CA PHE A 65 -14.85 -19.68 9.72
C PHE A 65 -16.27 -19.87 10.22
N ALA A 66 -16.67 -19.04 11.19
CA ALA A 66 -17.97 -19.10 11.87
C ALA A 66 -18.30 -20.49 12.45
N GLY A 67 -17.29 -21.19 12.98
CA GLY A 67 -17.43 -22.53 13.56
C GLY A 67 -17.38 -23.69 12.55
N GLU A 68 -17.27 -23.42 11.24
CA GLU A 68 -17.17 -24.44 10.20
C GLU A 68 -15.77 -24.47 9.59
N THR A 69 -15.22 -25.66 9.32
CA THR A 69 -13.99 -25.78 8.53
C THR A 69 -14.21 -25.20 7.13
N LEU A 70 -13.33 -24.28 6.71
CA LEU A 70 -13.35 -23.61 5.43
C LEU A 70 -12.48 -24.36 4.43
N GLN A 71 -13.13 -25.08 3.51
CA GLN A 71 -12.46 -25.75 2.38
C GLN A 71 -12.78 -24.99 1.09
N ALA A 72 -12.02 -23.93 0.81
CA ALA A 72 -12.20 -23.12 -0.38
C ALA A 72 -11.23 -23.55 -1.49
N ASN A 73 -11.75 -23.69 -2.72
CA ASN A 73 -10.94 -23.95 -3.91
C ASN A 73 -10.84 -22.72 -4.82
N HIS A 74 -11.80 -21.79 -4.69
CA HIS A 74 -11.86 -20.55 -5.44
C HIS A 74 -12.32 -19.39 -4.55
N ILE A 75 -12.02 -18.16 -4.96
CA ILE A 75 -12.46 -16.92 -4.30
C ILE A 75 -13.98 -16.88 -4.11
N ARG A 76 -14.75 -17.40 -5.07
CA ARG A 76 -16.23 -17.41 -4.97
C ARG A 76 -16.74 -18.24 -3.79
N ASP A 77 -15.98 -19.24 -3.34
CA ASP A 77 -16.35 -20.08 -2.19
C ASP A 77 -16.26 -19.28 -0.89
N THR A 78 -15.22 -18.46 -0.75
CA THR A 78 -15.02 -17.60 0.44
C THR A 78 -15.95 -16.40 0.42
N GLU A 79 -16.19 -15.80 -0.75
CA GLU A 79 -17.16 -14.70 -0.91
C GLU A 79 -18.58 -15.12 -0.51
N ARG A 80 -19.01 -16.34 -0.87
CA ARG A 80 -20.32 -16.89 -0.46
C ARG A 80 -20.44 -17.07 1.06
N LYS A 81 -19.33 -17.28 1.76
CA LYS A 81 -19.30 -17.32 3.23
C LYS A 81 -19.22 -15.92 3.87
N GLY A 82 -19.12 -14.86 3.07
CA GLY A 82 -19.00 -13.48 3.53
C GLY A 82 -17.57 -13.03 3.79
N ILE A 83 -16.56 -13.64 3.14
CA ILE A 83 -15.16 -13.18 3.20
C ILE A 83 -14.86 -12.41 1.92
N ALA A 84 -14.54 -11.12 2.03
CA ALA A 84 -14.18 -10.27 0.90
C ALA A 84 -12.79 -9.67 1.09
N ILE A 85 -12.05 -9.49 -0.01
CA ILE A 85 -10.73 -8.87 -0.02
C ILE A 85 -10.71 -7.69 -0.98
N ILE A 86 -10.11 -6.60 -0.55
CA ILE A 86 -9.79 -5.43 -1.36
C ILE A 86 -8.28 -5.37 -1.46
N HIS A 87 -7.77 -5.50 -2.68
CA HIS A 87 -6.35 -5.51 -2.97
C HIS A 87 -5.79 -4.09 -3.10
N GLN A 88 -4.46 -3.97 -2.96
CA GLN A 88 -3.74 -2.71 -3.15
C GLN A 88 -3.96 -2.10 -4.54
N GLU A 89 -4.05 -2.92 -5.58
CA GLU A 89 -4.47 -2.47 -6.91
C GLU A 89 -5.99 -2.62 -7.06
N LEU A 90 -6.67 -1.51 -7.37
CA LEU A 90 -8.13 -1.44 -7.50
C LEU A 90 -8.65 -2.33 -8.63
N ALA A 91 -9.58 -3.22 -8.31
CA ALA A 91 -10.20 -4.16 -9.25
C ALA A 91 -11.49 -3.60 -9.89
N LEU A 92 -11.42 -2.35 -10.38
CA LEU A 92 -12.54 -1.65 -11.00
C LEU A 92 -12.38 -1.50 -12.52
N VAL A 93 -13.49 -1.66 -13.24
CA VAL A 93 -13.56 -1.42 -14.69
C VAL A 93 -13.87 0.06 -14.92
N LYS A 94 -12.83 0.82 -15.30
CA LYS A 94 -12.90 2.28 -15.45
C LYS A 94 -13.95 2.78 -16.44
N HIS A 95 -14.28 1.97 -17.45
CA HIS A 95 -15.27 2.31 -18.48
C HIS A 95 -16.72 2.10 -18.04
N LEU A 96 -16.93 1.34 -16.96
CA LEU A 96 -18.25 1.10 -16.39
C LEU A 96 -18.60 2.15 -15.34
N THR A 97 -19.90 2.31 -15.14
CA THR A 97 -20.48 3.13 -14.06
C THR A 97 -20.20 2.53 -12.70
N VAL A 98 -20.41 3.33 -11.65
CA VAL A 98 -20.33 2.88 -10.25
C VAL A 98 -21.34 1.78 -9.99
N LEU A 99 -22.57 1.92 -10.49
CA LEU A 99 -23.62 0.91 -10.43
C LEU A 99 -23.15 -0.42 -11.02
N GLU A 100 -22.67 -0.40 -12.25
CA GLU A 100 -22.22 -1.61 -12.96
C GLU A 100 -21.03 -2.26 -12.24
N ASN A 101 -20.08 -1.48 -11.72
CA ASN A 101 -18.95 -2.03 -10.96
C ASN A 101 -19.38 -2.70 -9.65
N ILE A 102 -20.31 -2.10 -8.90
CA ILE A 102 -20.80 -2.64 -7.62
C ILE A 102 -21.57 -3.96 -7.82
N PHE A 103 -22.28 -4.11 -8.94
CA PHE A 103 -23.09 -5.29 -9.25
C PHE A 103 -22.41 -6.29 -10.18
N LEU A 104 -21.19 -6.03 -10.64
CA LEU A 104 -20.49 -6.90 -11.58
C LEU A 104 -20.31 -8.32 -11.01
N GLY A 105 -20.90 -9.32 -11.68
CA GLY A 105 -20.93 -10.72 -11.26
C GLY A 105 -21.93 -11.05 -10.14
N ALA A 106 -22.73 -10.08 -9.71
CA ALA A 106 -23.80 -10.18 -8.72
C ALA A 106 -25.06 -9.42 -9.19
N GLU A 107 -25.29 -9.40 -10.50
CA GLU A 107 -26.37 -8.65 -11.14
C GLU A 107 -27.74 -9.15 -10.68
N ILE A 108 -28.64 -8.22 -10.35
CA ILE A 108 -30.01 -8.56 -9.98
C ILE A 108 -30.83 -8.66 -11.28
N SER A 109 -31.43 -9.82 -11.51
CA SER A 109 -32.29 -10.04 -12.67
C SER A 109 -33.68 -10.52 -12.25
N ARG A 110 -34.72 -10.09 -12.99
CA ARG A 110 -36.08 -10.62 -12.92
C ARG A 110 -36.50 -11.11 -14.30
N HIS A 111 -36.92 -12.37 -14.40
CA HIS A 111 -37.35 -12.98 -15.67
C HIS A 111 -36.32 -12.86 -16.81
N GLY A 112 -35.01 -12.92 -16.49
CA GLY A 112 -33.92 -12.82 -17.47
C GLY A 112 -33.55 -11.38 -17.88
N LEU A 113 -34.21 -10.36 -17.34
CA LEU A 113 -33.89 -8.94 -17.55
C LEU A 113 -33.23 -8.37 -16.29
N LEU A 114 -32.26 -7.46 -16.48
CA LEU A 114 -31.61 -6.75 -15.39
C LEU A 114 -32.59 -5.79 -14.70
N ASP A 115 -32.65 -5.88 -13.38
CA ASP A 115 -33.48 -5.04 -12.51
C ASP A 115 -32.71 -3.79 -12.07
N TYR A 116 -32.54 -2.86 -13.00
CA TYR A 116 -31.79 -1.62 -12.77
C TYR A 116 -32.36 -0.78 -11.63
N GLU A 117 -33.68 -0.74 -11.47
CA GLU A 117 -34.32 0.03 -10.40
C GLU A 117 -33.88 -0.46 -9.01
N THR A 118 -33.94 -1.77 -8.80
CA THR A 118 -33.50 -2.37 -7.53
C THR A 118 -31.99 -2.22 -7.33
N MET A 119 -31.20 -2.41 -8.37
CA MET A 119 -29.74 -2.23 -8.31
C MET A 119 -29.38 -0.78 -7.96
N THR A 120 -30.03 0.21 -8.59
CA THR A 120 -29.79 1.64 -8.33
C THR A 120 -30.14 2.02 -6.90
N LEU A 121 -31.30 1.60 -6.40
CA LEU A 121 -31.71 1.88 -5.02
C LEU A 121 -30.72 1.27 -4.00
N ARG A 122 -30.26 0.04 -4.26
CA ARG A 122 -29.27 -0.63 -3.40
C ARG A 122 -27.88 0.01 -3.53
N CYS A 123 -27.47 0.41 -4.73
CA CYS A 123 -26.23 1.16 -4.97
C CYS A 123 -26.19 2.44 -4.15
N GLN A 124 -27.28 3.23 -4.16
CA GLN A 124 -27.36 4.47 -3.38
C GLN A 124 -27.19 4.24 -1.88
N LYS A 125 -27.78 3.16 -1.35
CA LYS A 125 -27.60 2.76 0.05
C LYS A 125 -26.15 2.40 0.37
N LEU A 126 -25.50 1.62 -0.50
CA LEU A 126 -24.10 1.23 -0.33
C LEU A 126 -23.16 2.44 -0.40
N LEU A 127 -23.40 3.36 -1.33
CA LEU A 127 -22.64 4.60 -1.46
C LEU A 127 -22.80 5.51 -0.24
N ALA A 128 -24.01 5.57 0.34
CA ALA A 128 -24.26 6.30 1.58
C ALA A 128 -23.51 5.68 2.77
N GLN A 129 -23.45 4.34 2.87
CA GLN A 129 -22.71 3.64 3.93
C GLN A 129 -21.21 3.95 3.90
N VAL A 130 -20.62 4.14 2.72
CA VAL A 130 -19.21 4.53 2.57
C VAL A 130 -19.00 6.04 2.49
N ASN A 131 -20.03 6.84 2.81
CA ASN A 131 -20.01 8.31 2.76
C ASN A 131 -19.50 8.89 1.42
N LEU A 132 -19.94 8.30 0.30
CA LEU A 132 -19.54 8.70 -1.05
C LEU A 132 -20.75 9.29 -1.81
N PRO A 133 -20.97 10.63 -1.76
CA PRO A 133 -22.14 11.27 -2.36
C PRO A 133 -21.97 11.47 -3.88
N ILE A 134 -22.00 10.37 -4.64
CA ILE A 134 -21.91 10.38 -6.11
C ILE A 134 -23.12 9.68 -6.74
N SER A 135 -23.37 9.98 -8.02
CA SER A 135 -24.39 9.25 -8.78
C SER A 135 -23.93 7.82 -9.06
N PRO A 136 -24.82 6.81 -8.94
CA PRO A 136 -24.58 5.46 -9.46
C PRO A 136 -24.18 5.43 -10.94
N ASP A 137 -24.64 6.41 -11.74
CA ASP A 137 -24.37 6.50 -13.18
C ASP A 137 -23.01 7.13 -13.52
N THR A 138 -22.27 7.63 -12.52
CA THR A 138 -20.94 8.18 -12.74
C THR A 138 -19.99 7.08 -13.19
N ARG A 139 -19.15 7.35 -14.20
CA ARG A 139 -18.10 6.40 -14.61
C ARG A 139 -16.98 6.35 -13.59
N VAL A 140 -16.51 5.15 -13.28
CA VAL A 140 -15.43 4.97 -12.30
C VAL A 140 -14.12 5.61 -12.74
N GLY A 141 -13.86 5.68 -14.06
CA GLY A 141 -12.68 6.35 -14.61
C GLY A 141 -12.62 7.86 -14.34
N ASP A 142 -13.76 8.48 -14.03
CA ASP A 142 -13.85 9.92 -13.74
C ASP A 142 -13.65 10.23 -12.25
N LEU A 143 -13.55 9.20 -11.41
CA LEU A 143 -13.36 9.32 -9.96
C LEU A 143 -11.87 9.42 -9.57
N GLY A 144 -11.59 10.20 -8.53
CA GLY A 144 -10.27 10.20 -7.87
C GLY A 144 -9.96 8.86 -7.20
N LEU A 145 -8.68 8.56 -6.94
CA LEU A 145 -8.27 7.27 -6.38
C LEU A 145 -8.94 6.94 -5.04
N GLY A 146 -9.09 7.92 -4.13
CA GLY A 146 -9.82 7.71 -2.88
C GLY A 146 -11.29 7.38 -3.08
N GLN A 147 -11.96 8.05 -4.01
CA GLN A 147 -13.35 7.72 -4.36
C GLN A 147 -13.46 6.32 -4.98
N GLN A 148 -12.51 5.92 -5.81
CA GLN A 148 -12.46 4.56 -6.36
C GLN A 148 -12.26 3.50 -5.26
N GLN A 149 -11.42 3.77 -4.26
CA GLN A 149 -11.27 2.89 -3.09
C GLN A 149 -12.60 2.69 -2.35
N LEU A 150 -13.36 3.77 -2.15
CA LEU A 150 -14.69 3.72 -1.52
C LEU A 150 -15.70 2.92 -2.35
N VAL A 151 -15.62 2.98 -3.68
CA VAL A 151 -16.44 2.14 -4.57
C VAL A 151 -16.10 0.65 -4.41
N GLU A 152 -14.83 0.27 -4.26
CA GLU A 152 -14.45 -1.13 -3.98
C GLU A 152 -14.99 -1.61 -2.64
N ILE A 153 -14.98 -0.75 -1.61
CA ILE A 153 -15.61 -1.08 -0.32
C ILE A 153 -17.11 -1.29 -0.50
N ALA A 154 -17.82 -0.36 -1.16
CA ALA A 154 -19.25 -0.49 -1.42
C ALA A 154 -19.58 -1.79 -2.20
N LYS A 155 -18.75 -2.15 -3.18
CA LYS A 155 -18.84 -3.41 -3.94
C LYS A 155 -18.65 -4.63 -3.05
N ALA A 156 -17.69 -4.61 -2.12
CA ALA A 156 -17.49 -5.68 -1.16
C ALA A 156 -18.70 -5.82 -0.20
N LEU A 157 -19.23 -4.70 0.31
CA LEU A 157 -20.40 -4.69 1.20
C LEU A 157 -21.67 -5.24 0.52
N ASN A 158 -21.79 -5.08 -0.80
CA ASN A 158 -22.89 -5.67 -1.58
C ASN A 158 -22.98 -7.20 -1.42
N LYS A 159 -21.86 -7.88 -1.10
CA LYS A 159 -21.76 -9.34 -0.97
C LYS A 159 -22.09 -9.89 0.42
N GLN A 160 -22.76 -9.11 1.29
CA GLN A 160 -23.09 -9.53 2.67
C GLN A 160 -21.86 -9.97 3.46
N VAL A 161 -20.83 -9.11 3.45
CA VAL A 161 -19.55 -9.40 4.08
C VAL A 161 -19.67 -9.53 5.60
N ARG A 162 -18.97 -10.52 6.16
CA ARG A 162 -18.77 -10.74 7.60
C ARG A 162 -17.31 -10.51 8.00
N LEU A 163 -16.38 -10.73 7.05
CA LEU A 163 -14.95 -10.47 7.17
C LEU A 163 -14.46 -9.70 5.94
N LEU A 164 -14.00 -8.47 6.17
CA LEU A 164 -13.39 -7.63 5.14
C LEU A 164 -11.86 -7.59 5.31
N ILE A 165 -11.12 -7.91 4.26
CA ILE A 165 -9.65 -7.84 4.24
C ILE A 165 -9.25 -6.63 3.38
N LEU A 166 -8.43 -5.75 3.95
CA LEU A 166 -7.96 -4.52 3.30
C LEU A 166 -6.44 -4.60 3.16
N ASP A 167 -5.94 -4.79 1.93
CA ASP A 167 -4.52 -4.92 1.64
C ASP A 167 -3.89 -3.59 1.22
N GLU A 168 -3.16 -2.94 2.13
CA GLU A 168 -2.54 -1.62 1.96
C GLU A 168 -3.47 -0.55 1.34
N PRO A 169 -4.68 -0.34 1.91
CA PRO A 169 -5.74 0.41 1.25
C PRO A 169 -5.48 1.93 1.15
N THR A 170 -4.43 2.44 1.80
CA THR A 170 -4.06 3.86 1.87
C THR A 170 -2.80 4.21 1.08
N ALA A 171 -2.22 3.24 0.34
CA ALA A 171 -0.93 3.42 -0.32
C ALA A 171 -0.91 4.61 -1.30
N SER A 172 -2.05 4.92 -1.92
CA SER A 172 -2.21 6.01 -2.89
C SER A 172 -3.17 7.10 -2.45
N LEU A 173 -3.50 7.19 -1.16
CA LEU A 173 -4.48 8.13 -0.61
C LEU A 173 -3.82 9.32 0.08
N THR A 174 -4.51 10.45 0.07
CA THR A 174 -4.19 11.61 0.91
C THR A 174 -4.53 11.33 2.39
N GLU A 175 -4.03 12.14 3.32
CA GLU A 175 -4.36 12.02 4.74
C GLU A 175 -5.86 12.15 5.01
N GLN A 176 -6.54 13.06 4.31
CA GLN A 176 -7.98 13.27 4.46
C GLN A 176 -8.79 12.07 3.97
N GLU A 177 -8.43 11.50 2.81
CA GLU A 177 -9.05 10.28 2.29
C GLU A 177 -8.77 9.09 3.21
N THR A 178 -7.55 8.99 3.75
CA THR A 178 -7.17 7.97 4.74
C THR A 178 -8.04 8.08 6.00
N ALA A 179 -8.24 9.29 6.53
CA ALA A 179 -9.10 9.48 7.69
C ALA A 179 -10.55 9.04 7.43
N THR A 180 -11.07 9.28 6.22
CA THR A 180 -12.40 8.83 5.81
C THR A 180 -12.48 7.31 5.73
N LEU A 181 -11.47 6.66 5.13
CA LEU A 181 -11.37 5.20 5.10
C LEU A 181 -11.36 4.60 6.51
N LEU A 182 -10.52 5.13 7.41
CA LEU A 182 -10.44 4.62 8.78
C LEU A 182 -11.76 4.81 9.54
N ALA A 183 -12.48 5.91 9.32
CA ALA A 183 -13.80 6.11 9.89
C ALA A 183 -14.81 5.04 9.41
N ILE A 184 -14.76 4.68 8.13
CA ILE A 184 -15.62 3.62 7.57
C ILE A 184 -15.26 2.26 8.20
N VAL A 185 -13.98 1.93 8.35
CA VAL A 185 -13.57 0.68 9.01
C VAL A 185 -14.12 0.59 10.44
N ARG A 186 -14.11 1.69 11.20
CA ARG A 186 -14.75 1.76 12.53
C ARG A 186 -16.26 1.58 12.48
N ASP A 187 -16.91 2.16 11.47
CA ASP A 187 -18.36 2.01 11.31
C ASP A 187 -18.74 0.55 11.00
N LEU A 188 -17.98 -0.12 10.13
CA LEU A 188 -18.13 -1.54 9.85
C LEU A 188 -17.95 -2.41 11.10
N GLN A 189 -16.99 -2.05 11.95
CA GLN A 189 -16.77 -2.68 13.24
C GLN A 189 -18.03 -2.62 14.13
N ASN A 190 -18.66 -1.44 14.21
CA ASN A 190 -19.91 -1.23 14.97
C ASN A 190 -21.10 -2.03 14.39
N HIS A 191 -20.99 -2.51 13.17
CA HIS A 191 -21.96 -3.36 12.48
C HIS A 191 -21.59 -4.86 12.52
N ASP A 192 -20.76 -5.28 13.48
CA ASP A 192 -20.28 -6.66 13.68
C ASP A 192 -19.49 -7.24 12.49
N ILE A 193 -19.03 -6.40 11.56
CA ILE A 193 -18.17 -6.82 10.45
C ILE A 193 -16.73 -6.79 10.93
N ALA A 194 -16.10 -7.96 10.93
CA ALA A 194 -14.69 -8.06 11.29
C ALA A 194 -13.79 -7.60 10.15
N CYS A 195 -12.66 -7.00 10.47
CA CYS A 195 -11.71 -6.49 9.50
C CYS A 195 -10.29 -7.04 9.73
N ILE A 196 -9.62 -7.42 8.65
CA ILE A 196 -8.16 -7.59 8.65
C ILE A 196 -7.55 -6.41 7.88
N TYR A 197 -6.80 -5.56 8.58
CA TYR A 197 -6.18 -4.37 8.01
C TYR A 197 -4.68 -4.60 7.82
N ILE A 198 -4.21 -4.62 6.57
CA ILE A 198 -2.80 -4.88 6.26
C ILE A 198 -2.16 -3.55 5.94
N SER A 199 -1.19 -3.15 6.75
CA SER A 199 -0.48 -1.89 6.53
C SER A 199 0.92 -1.94 7.16
N HIS A 200 1.82 -1.16 6.57
CA HIS A 200 3.12 -0.85 7.13
C HIS A 200 3.16 0.56 7.75
N LYS A 201 2.05 1.30 7.71
CA LYS A 201 1.91 2.64 8.31
C LYS A 201 1.38 2.51 9.73
N LEU A 202 2.26 2.68 10.71
CA LEU A 202 1.98 2.38 12.12
C LEU A 202 0.94 3.30 12.76
N ASN A 203 0.89 4.56 12.34
CA ASN A 203 -0.12 5.52 12.76
C ASN A 203 -1.54 5.04 12.42
N GLU A 204 -1.74 4.45 11.23
CA GLU A 204 -3.02 3.87 10.82
C GLU A 204 -3.35 2.62 11.63
N VAL A 205 -2.38 1.71 11.74
CA VAL A 205 -2.51 0.46 12.52
C VAL A 205 -2.96 0.77 13.93
N LYS A 206 -2.29 1.71 14.61
CA LYS A 206 -2.65 2.10 15.97
C LYS A 206 -3.99 2.79 16.09
N ALA A 207 -4.39 3.54 15.08
CA ALA A 207 -5.66 4.24 15.11
C ALA A 207 -6.86 3.30 15.02
N ILE A 208 -6.72 2.13 14.39
CA ILE A 208 -7.87 1.29 14.01
C ILE A 208 -7.93 -0.09 14.68
N SER A 209 -6.81 -0.61 15.15
CA SER A 209 -6.73 -2.02 15.55
C SER A 209 -7.21 -2.24 16.97
N ASP A 210 -7.93 -3.34 17.19
CA ASP A 210 -8.09 -3.94 18.51
C ASP A 210 -6.87 -4.80 18.84
N THR A 211 -6.42 -5.60 17.86
CA THR A 211 -5.26 -6.49 17.99
C THR A 211 -4.30 -6.33 16.81
N ILE A 212 -3.02 -6.53 17.07
CA ILE A 212 -1.94 -6.42 16.08
C ILE A 212 -1.24 -7.77 16.00
N CYS A 213 -1.23 -8.35 14.80
CA CYS A 213 -0.51 -9.56 14.46
C CYS A 213 0.72 -9.20 13.61
N VAL A 214 1.91 -9.62 14.05
CA VAL A 214 3.14 -9.38 13.30
C VAL A 214 3.63 -10.67 12.66
N ILE A 215 3.87 -10.62 11.36
CA ILE A 215 4.49 -11.69 10.57
C ILE A 215 5.83 -11.19 10.03
N ARG A 216 6.89 -11.98 10.24
CA ARG A 216 8.24 -11.74 9.73
C ARG A 216 8.82 -13.03 9.17
N ASP A 217 9.45 -12.96 7.99
CA ASP A 217 10.07 -14.11 7.31
C ASP A 217 9.16 -15.36 7.20
N GLY A 218 7.89 -15.14 6.91
CA GLY A 218 6.86 -16.19 6.80
C GLY A 218 6.35 -16.71 8.15
N LYS A 219 6.88 -16.23 9.28
CA LYS A 219 6.58 -16.74 10.63
C LYS A 219 5.74 -15.78 11.46
N HIS A 220 4.93 -16.36 12.33
CA HIS A 220 4.16 -15.62 13.32
C HIS A 220 5.07 -15.18 14.46
N ILE A 221 5.28 -13.87 14.61
CA ILE A 221 6.12 -13.31 15.68
C ILE A 221 5.31 -13.10 16.95
N GLY A 222 4.07 -12.65 16.82
CA GLY A 222 3.13 -12.55 17.93
C GLY A 222 1.85 -11.81 17.55
N THR A 223 0.81 -12.02 18.34
CA THR A 223 -0.45 -11.27 18.30
C THR A 223 -0.70 -10.70 19.68
N ARG A 224 -0.94 -9.39 19.77
CA ARG A 224 -1.15 -8.67 21.04
C ARG A 224 -2.23 -7.61 20.88
N ASP A 225 -2.83 -7.19 21.99
CA ASP A 225 -3.76 -6.07 22.02
C ASP A 225 -3.05 -4.78 21.61
N ALA A 226 -3.70 -3.99 20.75
CA ALA A 226 -3.14 -2.76 20.22
C ALA A 226 -2.91 -1.70 21.31
N SER A 227 -3.77 -1.66 22.33
CA SER A 227 -3.69 -0.73 23.46
C SER A 227 -2.40 -0.87 24.28
N GLY A 228 -1.80 -2.07 24.28
CA GLY A 228 -0.57 -2.39 25.00
C GLY A 228 0.71 -2.29 24.16
N MET A 229 0.62 -1.90 22.89
CA MET A 229 1.79 -1.84 22.00
C MET A 229 2.19 -0.40 21.67
N SER A 230 3.46 -0.06 21.91
CA SER A 230 4.09 1.15 21.37
C SER A 230 4.37 0.99 19.86
N GLU A 231 4.66 2.09 19.15
CA GLU A 231 5.06 1.98 17.73
C GLU A 231 6.39 1.23 17.63
N ASP A 232 7.28 1.53 18.58
CA ASP A 232 8.58 0.90 18.74
C ASP A 232 8.49 -0.61 18.96
N ASP A 233 7.50 -1.09 19.72
CA ASP A 233 7.26 -2.53 19.91
C ASP A 233 6.88 -3.20 18.59
N ILE A 234 6.00 -2.57 17.80
CA ILE A 234 5.57 -3.09 16.50
C ILE A 234 6.76 -3.15 15.55
N ILE A 235 7.55 -2.08 15.47
CA ILE A 235 8.78 -2.01 14.65
C ILE A 235 9.76 -3.11 15.05
N THR A 236 10.02 -3.24 16.36
CA THR A 236 10.94 -4.25 16.89
C THR A 236 10.48 -5.66 16.53
N MET A 237 9.18 -5.95 16.60
CA MET A 237 8.64 -7.23 16.15
C MET A 237 8.75 -7.42 14.64
N MET A 238 8.52 -6.37 13.84
CA MET A 238 8.58 -6.42 12.37
C MET A 238 9.99 -6.67 11.84
N VAL A 239 11.03 -6.06 12.45
CA VAL A 239 12.41 -6.16 11.97
C VAL A 239 13.24 -7.19 12.77
N GLY A 240 12.88 -7.46 14.02
CA GLY A 240 13.56 -8.45 14.86
C GLY A 240 14.85 -7.98 15.50
N ARG A 241 15.05 -6.67 15.61
CA ARG A 241 16.20 -6.03 16.28
C ARG A 241 15.67 -4.82 17.05
N GLU A 242 16.33 -4.46 18.14
CA GLU A 242 16.00 -3.22 18.87
C GLU A 242 16.17 -2.00 17.97
N LEU A 243 15.32 -0.98 18.14
CA LEU A 243 15.35 0.26 17.34
C LEU A 243 16.71 0.97 17.33
N THR A 244 17.46 0.85 18.42
CA THR A 244 18.86 1.32 18.55
C THR A 244 19.80 0.70 17.51
N ALA A 245 19.47 -0.48 16.98
CA ALA A 245 20.21 -1.15 15.92
C ALA A 245 19.67 -0.88 14.50
N LEU A 246 18.51 -0.21 14.35
CA LEU A 246 17.97 0.22 13.04
C LEU A 246 18.69 1.45 12.48
N TYR A 247 19.15 2.31 13.39
CA TYR A 247 19.97 3.47 13.08
C TYR A 247 21.23 3.41 13.94
N PRO A 248 22.19 2.52 13.63
CA PRO A 248 23.48 2.55 14.30
C PRO A 248 24.12 3.90 13.98
N SER A 249 24.09 4.82 14.94
CA SER A 249 24.85 6.05 14.90
C SER A 249 26.31 5.73 15.20
N GLU A 250 26.96 5.03 14.28
CA GLU A 250 28.42 4.95 14.32
C GLU A 250 28.95 6.34 13.96
N PRO A 251 29.72 7.00 14.83
CA PRO A 251 30.37 8.25 14.48
C PRO A 251 31.33 7.97 13.32
N HIS A 252 30.92 8.33 12.11
CA HIS A 252 31.76 8.21 10.94
C HIS A 252 32.43 9.56 10.66
N ALA A 253 33.74 9.54 10.40
CA ALA A 253 34.42 10.74 9.93
C ALA A 253 34.04 10.98 8.47
N HIS A 254 33.60 12.19 8.13
CA HIS A 254 33.43 12.60 6.74
C HIS A 254 34.79 12.85 6.12
N GLY A 255 35.03 12.31 4.93
CA GLY A 255 36.24 12.59 4.15
C GLY A 255 36.17 13.95 3.44
N GLU A 256 36.96 14.09 2.38
CA GLU A 256 36.97 15.29 1.54
C GLU A 256 35.66 15.45 0.74
N GLU A 257 35.42 16.65 0.23
CA GLU A 257 34.27 16.95 -0.64
C GLU A 257 34.36 16.12 -1.93
N ILE A 258 33.32 15.33 -2.22
CA ILE A 258 33.24 14.50 -3.43
C ILE A 258 32.34 15.12 -4.49
N LEU A 259 31.30 15.85 -4.08
CA LEU A 259 30.36 16.51 -4.97
C LEU A 259 30.06 17.91 -4.44
N ARG A 260 30.12 18.90 -5.32
CA ARG A 260 29.66 20.27 -5.03
C ARG A 260 28.79 20.75 -6.18
N VAL A 261 27.65 21.32 -5.83
CA VAL A 261 26.65 21.85 -6.75
C VAL A 261 26.45 23.31 -6.40
N GLU A 262 26.60 24.19 -7.38
CA GLU A 262 26.45 25.63 -7.20
C GLU A 262 25.42 26.20 -8.17
N HIS A 263 24.52 27.03 -7.63
CA HIS A 263 23.58 27.85 -8.38
C HIS A 263 22.65 27.06 -9.32
N LEU A 264 22.31 25.83 -8.93
CA LEU A 264 21.47 24.95 -9.73
C LEU A 264 20.07 25.55 -9.90
N THR A 265 19.73 25.86 -11.15
CA THR A 265 18.42 26.39 -11.52
C THR A 265 17.90 25.61 -12.71
N ALA A 266 16.67 25.10 -12.61
CA ALA A 266 16.01 24.31 -13.65
C ALA A 266 14.64 24.88 -13.95
N TRP A 267 14.30 24.98 -15.24
CA TRP A 267 13.03 25.53 -15.70
C TRP A 267 12.12 24.44 -16.21
N HIS A 268 10.82 24.63 -16.02
CA HIS A 268 9.79 23.74 -16.54
C HIS A 268 10.00 23.52 -18.06
N PRO A 269 9.92 22.27 -18.57
CA PRO A 269 10.25 21.97 -19.97
C PRO A 269 9.42 22.75 -21.00
N VAL A 270 8.12 22.91 -20.72
CA VAL A 270 7.17 23.68 -21.55
C VAL A 270 7.13 25.17 -21.18
N ASN A 271 6.85 25.51 -19.91
CA ASN A 271 6.69 26.90 -19.48
C ASN A 271 7.98 27.48 -18.90
N ARG A 272 8.79 28.13 -19.75
CA ARG A 272 10.10 28.67 -19.38
C ARG A 272 10.09 29.79 -18.33
N HIS A 273 8.93 30.32 -17.93
CA HIS A 273 8.83 31.29 -16.83
C HIS A 273 8.80 30.62 -15.46
N ILE A 274 8.48 29.32 -15.39
CA ILE A 274 8.37 28.57 -14.15
C ILE A 274 9.72 27.93 -13.85
N LYS A 275 10.34 28.36 -12.75
CA LYS A 275 11.50 27.68 -12.18
C LYS A 275 11.04 26.50 -11.33
N ARG A 276 11.51 25.30 -11.66
CA ARG A 276 11.30 24.06 -10.89
C ARG A 276 12.35 23.89 -9.80
N VAL A 277 13.57 24.33 -10.08
CA VAL A 277 14.66 24.48 -9.11
C VAL A 277 15.14 25.92 -9.22
N ASN A 278 15.35 26.60 -8.10
CA ASN A 278 15.72 28.01 -8.08
C ASN A 278 16.94 28.23 -7.18
N ASP A 279 18.10 28.38 -7.81
CA ASP A 279 19.37 28.77 -7.17
C ASP A 279 19.77 27.91 -5.98
N VAL A 280 19.83 26.59 -6.20
CA VAL A 280 20.17 25.61 -5.16
C VAL A 280 21.67 25.30 -5.19
N SER A 281 22.31 25.40 -4.03
CA SER A 281 23.72 25.01 -3.84
C SER A 281 23.86 24.07 -2.65
N PHE A 282 24.68 23.04 -2.78
CA PHE A 282 25.01 22.11 -1.71
C PHE A 282 26.30 21.35 -2.02
N SER A 283 26.90 20.75 -0.99
CA SER A 283 28.01 19.82 -1.17
C SER A 283 27.81 18.53 -0.38
N LEU A 284 28.54 17.51 -0.78
CA LEU A 284 28.53 16.17 -0.24
C LEU A 284 29.98 15.73 -0.06
N ARG A 285 30.30 15.18 1.11
CA ARG A 285 31.62 14.64 1.44
C ARG A 285 31.67 13.12 1.31
N ARG A 286 32.88 12.58 1.16
CA ARG A 286 33.10 11.13 1.13
C ARG A 286 32.60 10.49 2.42
N GLY A 287 31.73 9.50 2.29
CA GLY A 287 31.09 8.79 3.40
C GLY A 287 29.88 9.49 4.00
N GLU A 288 29.55 10.72 3.58
CA GLU A 288 28.35 11.43 4.03
C GLU A 288 27.09 10.91 3.31
N ILE A 289 25.95 10.97 4.02
CA ILE A 289 24.63 10.79 3.43
C ILE A 289 23.91 12.15 3.48
N LEU A 290 23.73 12.78 2.31
CA LEU A 290 22.99 14.03 2.18
C LEU A 290 21.51 13.77 1.86
N GLY A 291 20.61 14.25 2.71
CA GLY A 291 19.17 14.21 2.47
C GLY A 291 18.62 15.54 1.91
N ILE A 292 17.85 15.47 0.82
CA ILE A 292 17.14 16.64 0.24
C ILE A 292 15.64 16.47 0.48
N ALA A 293 15.04 17.30 1.34
CA ALA A 293 13.64 17.21 1.78
C ALA A 293 12.81 18.46 1.44
N GLY A 294 11.49 18.30 1.29
CA GLY A 294 10.57 19.36 0.86
C GLY A 294 9.24 18.81 0.31
N LEU A 295 8.21 19.66 0.23
CA LEU A 295 6.88 19.29 -0.27
C LEU A 295 6.92 18.82 -1.74
N VAL A 296 5.86 18.17 -2.21
CA VAL A 296 5.70 17.79 -3.63
C VAL A 296 5.79 19.05 -4.49
N GLY A 297 6.66 19.02 -5.50
CA GLY A 297 6.92 20.17 -6.38
C GLY A 297 7.97 21.16 -5.86
N ALA A 298 8.62 20.89 -4.71
CA ALA A 298 9.71 21.71 -4.18
C ALA A 298 11.03 21.62 -4.98
N GLY A 299 11.07 20.89 -6.11
CA GLY A 299 12.25 20.79 -6.95
C GLY A 299 13.24 19.69 -6.57
N ARG A 300 12.90 18.81 -5.61
CA ARG A 300 13.79 17.73 -5.13
C ARG A 300 14.18 16.78 -6.25
N THR A 301 13.17 16.21 -6.90
CA THR A 301 13.34 15.23 -7.97
C THR A 301 13.98 15.89 -9.19
N GLU A 302 13.57 17.12 -9.50
CA GLU A 302 14.12 17.90 -10.61
C GLU A 302 15.61 18.24 -10.41
N ALA A 303 16.04 18.55 -9.19
CA ALA A 303 17.45 18.80 -8.88
C ALA A 303 18.30 17.54 -9.12
N VAL A 304 17.85 16.37 -8.63
CA VAL A 304 18.55 15.08 -8.84
C VAL A 304 18.55 14.70 -10.32
N GLN A 305 17.46 14.95 -11.05
CA GLN A 305 17.38 14.70 -12.49
C GLN A 305 18.35 15.58 -13.29
N CYS A 306 18.61 16.81 -12.86
CA CYS A 306 19.63 17.67 -13.49
C CYS A 306 21.03 17.10 -13.27
N LEU A 307 21.36 16.68 -12.05
CA LEU A 307 22.65 16.07 -11.72
C LEU A 307 22.93 14.77 -12.49
N PHE A 308 21.88 14.00 -12.77
CA PHE A 308 22.00 12.76 -13.53
C PHE A 308 21.86 12.95 -15.05
N GLY A 309 21.64 14.18 -15.53
CA GLY A 309 21.51 14.47 -16.97
C GLY A 309 20.26 13.88 -17.62
N VAL A 310 19.16 13.74 -16.89
CA VAL A 310 17.87 13.22 -17.43
C VAL A 310 16.75 14.26 -17.38
N TRP A 311 17.02 15.47 -16.91
CA TRP A 311 16.06 16.57 -16.95
C TRP A 311 15.76 16.98 -18.40
N PRO A 312 14.49 16.95 -18.86
CA PRO A 312 14.15 17.28 -20.24
C PRO A 312 14.08 18.78 -20.53
N GLY A 313 14.12 19.62 -19.49
CA GLY A 313 14.06 21.08 -19.61
C GLY A 313 15.43 21.74 -19.65
N ARG A 314 15.44 23.06 -19.83
CA ARG A 314 16.66 23.86 -19.62
C ARG A 314 17.02 23.85 -18.14
N TRP A 315 18.31 23.76 -17.85
CA TRP A 315 18.87 24.01 -16.53
C TRP A 315 20.24 24.71 -16.65
N GLN A 316 20.72 25.26 -15.54
CA GLN A 316 22.06 25.84 -15.41
C GLN A 316 22.58 25.61 -13.99
N GLY A 317 23.88 25.67 -13.81
CA GLY A 317 24.57 25.49 -12.53
C GLY A 317 25.96 24.91 -12.77
N GLU A 318 26.77 24.89 -11.73
CA GLU A 318 28.11 24.30 -11.76
C GLU A 318 28.11 23.03 -10.92
N ILE A 319 28.69 21.97 -11.47
CA ILE A 319 28.84 20.68 -10.78
C ILE A 319 30.33 20.38 -10.72
N PHE A 320 30.82 20.09 -9.53
CA PHE A 320 32.18 19.65 -9.29
C PHE A 320 32.16 18.24 -8.71
N ILE A 321 32.99 17.35 -9.26
CA ILE A 321 33.21 16.01 -8.72
C ILE A 321 34.70 15.87 -8.44
N ASP A 322 35.05 15.50 -7.22
CA ASP A 322 36.45 15.45 -6.76
C ASP A 322 37.21 16.77 -7.01
N GLY A 323 36.52 17.89 -6.76
CA GLY A 323 37.04 19.25 -6.97
C GLY A 323 37.18 19.68 -8.45
N GLN A 324 36.90 18.80 -9.41
CA GLN A 324 36.99 19.12 -10.84
C GLN A 324 35.62 19.52 -11.40
N PRO A 325 35.51 20.63 -12.16
CA PRO A 325 34.27 20.99 -12.82
C PRO A 325 33.91 19.95 -13.88
N VAL A 326 32.66 19.48 -13.86
CA VAL A 326 32.13 18.49 -14.80
C VAL A 326 30.91 19.02 -15.53
N SER A 327 30.72 18.58 -16.78
CA SER A 327 29.52 18.88 -17.56
C SER A 327 28.75 17.60 -17.80
N ILE A 328 27.57 17.49 -17.22
CA ILE A 328 26.70 16.32 -17.31
C ILE A 328 25.44 16.71 -18.10
N SER A 329 25.40 16.29 -19.36
CA SER A 329 24.28 16.55 -20.27
C SER A 329 23.39 15.32 -20.51
N ASN A 330 23.86 14.14 -20.13
CA ASN A 330 23.15 12.87 -20.28
C ASN A 330 23.55 11.86 -19.20
N CYS A 331 22.74 10.81 -19.01
CA CYS A 331 22.96 9.79 -17.98
C CYS A 331 24.26 8.99 -18.14
N GLN A 332 24.76 8.80 -19.37
CA GLN A 332 26.02 8.08 -19.60
C GLN A 332 27.22 8.85 -19.03
N GLN A 333 27.22 10.19 -19.14
CA GLN A 333 28.25 11.04 -18.54
C GLN A 333 28.20 10.99 -17.01
N ALA A 334 27.00 11.01 -16.42
CA ALA A 334 26.85 10.88 -14.97
C ALA A 334 27.42 9.55 -14.47
N ILE A 335 27.10 8.45 -15.14
CA ILE A 335 27.60 7.10 -14.82
C ILE A 335 29.13 7.02 -14.96
N ALA A 336 29.71 7.63 -16.00
CA ALA A 336 31.16 7.69 -16.18
C ALA A 336 31.89 8.40 -15.03
N HIS A 337 31.21 9.34 -14.36
CA HIS A 337 31.68 10.00 -13.15
C HIS A 337 31.29 9.27 -11.84
N GLY A 338 30.76 8.05 -11.93
CA GLY A 338 30.41 7.23 -10.77
C GLY A 338 29.06 7.59 -10.12
N ILE A 339 28.22 8.39 -10.78
CA ILE A 339 26.88 8.73 -10.30
C ILE A 339 25.89 7.67 -10.80
N ALA A 340 25.13 7.09 -9.88
CA ALA A 340 23.98 6.24 -10.20
C ALA A 340 22.70 6.85 -9.62
N MET A 341 21.61 6.80 -10.38
CA MET A 341 20.30 7.30 -9.94
C MET A 341 19.28 6.16 -9.93
N VAL A 342 18.59 6.00 -8.80
CA VAL A 342 17.41 5.15 -8.68
C VAL A 342 16.18 6.05 -8.76
N PRO A 343 15.36 5.99 -9.83
CA PRO A 343 14.22 6.88 -9.99
C PRO A 343 13.08 6.54 -9.02
N GLU A 344 12.30 7.57 -8.68
CA GLU A 344 11.10 7.47 -7.85
C GLU A 344 9.99 6.65 -8.55
N ASP A 345 9.80 6.84 -9.87
CA ASP A 345 8.83 6.08 -10.69
C ASP A 345 9.54 5.11 -11.64
N ARG A 346 9.60 3.83 -11.24
CA ARG A 346 10.23 2.76 -12.03
C ARG A 346 9.53 2.47 -13.36
N LYS A 347 8.26 2.86 -13.57
CA LYS A 347 7.51 2.55 -14.80
C LYS A 347 7.68 3.62 -15.87
N LYS A 348 7.91 4.88 -15.51
CA LYS A 348 8.10 5.99 -16.47
C LYS A 348 9.56 6.27 -16.85
N THR A 349 10.52 5.95 -15.99
CA THR A 349 11.91 6.43 -16.12
C THR A 349 12.94 5.32 -16.39
N ALA A 350 12.49 4.12 -16.78
CA ALA A 350 13.33 2.91 -16.89
C ALA A 350 14.35 2.87 -18.06
N SER A 351 14.67 3.99 -18.71
CA SER A 351 15.41 3.98 -19.99
C SER A 351 16.91 4.24 -19.93
N CYS A 352 17.52 4.43 -18.74
CA CYS A 352 18.98 4.50 -18.62
C CYS A 352 19.45 3.29 -17.80
N ARG A 353 19.80 2.20 -18.50
CA ARG A 353 20.62 1.11 -17.97
C ARG A 353 22.02 1.24 -18.53
#